data_AF-A0A5K0ZXL3-F1
#
_entry.id   AF-A0A5K0ZXL3-F1
#
_cell.length_a   1.000
_cell.length_b   1.000
_cell.length_c   1.000
_cell.angle_alpha   90.00
_cell.angle_beta   90.00
_cell.angle_gamma   90.00
#
_symmetry.space_group_name_H-M   'P 1'
#
loop_
_entity.id
_entity.type
_entity.pdbx_description
1 polymer ?
#
loop_
_entity_poly.entity_id
_entity_poly.type
_entity_poly.pdbx_seq_one_letter_code
_entity_poly.pdbx_strand_id
1 'polypeptide(L)' 'VIYPSLQQLEADYMELEDNKQRARCKERLTRKRIEERRKLSDLDLEREDECGICMETCGKVVLPNCGHAMCIKCFRD' A
#
# COMPACT_ATOMS: atom_id res chain seq x y z
N VAL A 1 17.41 -34.07 -41.30
CA VAL A 1 16.48 -34.44 -40.20
C VAL A 1 16.16 -33.17 -39.42
N ILE A 2 14.90 -32.75 -39.32
CA ILE A 2 14.48 -31.43 -38.75
C ILE A 2 13.86 -31.57 -37.36
N TYR A 3 13.46 -32.79 -36.99
CA TYR A 3 12.72 -33.10 -35.76
C TYR A 3 13.36 -32.58 -34.46
N PRO A 4 14.69 -32.69 -34.23
CA PRO A 4 15.32 -32.15 -33.03
C PRO A 4 15.15 -30.63 -32.88
N SER A 5 15.19 -29.89 -33.99
CA SER A 5 14.99 -28.43 -33.98
C SER A 5 13.57 -28.03 -33.63
N LEU A 6 12.57 -28.85 -34.01
CA LEU A 6 11.17 -28.61 -33.67
C LEU A 6 10.92 -28.86 -32.17
N GLN A 7 11.50 -29.92 -31.60
CA GLN A 7 11.41 -30.18 -30.16
C GLN A 7 12.05 -29.07 -29.33
N GLN A 8 13.20 -28.54 -29.77
CA GLN A 8 13.84 -27.40 -29.12
C GLN A 8 12.94 -26.16 -29.16
N LEU A 9 12.35 -25.85 -30.32
CA LEU A 9 11.49 -24.68 -30.47
C LEU A 9 10.24 -24.76 -29.56
N GLU A 10 9.67 -25.95 -29.41
CA GLU A 10 8.52 -26.19 -28.53
C GLU A 10 8.89 -26.02 -27.06
N ALA A 11 10.07 -26.51 -26.65
CA ALA A 11 10.59 -26.33 -25.30
C ALA A 11 10.87 -24.86 -24.99
N ASP A 12 11.53 -24.14 -25.90
CA ASP A 12 11.83 -22.72 -25.75
C ASP A 12 10.55 -21.88 -25.66
N TYR A 13 9.52 -22.25 -26.45
CA TYR A 13 8.22 -21.59 -26.41
C TYR A 13 7.52 -21.80 -25.06
N MET A 14 7.52 -23.02 -24.52
CA MET A 14 6.96 -23.30 -23.19
C MET A 14 7.69 -22.52 -22.08
N GLU A 15 9.02 -22.46 -22.13
CA GLU A 15 9.80 -21.69 -21.16
C GLU A 15 9.48 -20.20 -21.22
N LEU A 16 9.33 -19.65 -22.43
CA LEU A 16 8.92 -18.26 -22.62
C LEU A 16 7.54 -17.98 -22.03
N GLU A 17 6.55 -18.86 -22.24
CA GLU A 17 5.21 -18.73 -21.68
C GLU A 17 5.21 -18.83 -20.14
N ASP A 18 5.97 -19.77 -19.55
CA ASP A 18 6.11 -19.87 -18.10
C ASP A 18 6.76 -18.61 -17.51
N ASN A 19 7.80 -18.08 -18.16
CA ASN A 19 8.45 -16.83 -17.74
C ASN A 19 7.50 -15.63 -17.81
N LYS A 20 6.67 -15.52 -18.86
CA LYS A 20 5.63 -14.49 -18.94
C LYS A 20 4.61 -14.63 -17.81
N GLN A 21 4.16 -15.85 -17.53
CA GLN A 21 3.18 -16.10 -16.48
C GLN A 21 3.74 -15.77 -15.09
N ARG A 22 5.00 -16.15 -14.83
CA ARG A 22 5.72 -15.78 -13.60
C ARG A 22 5.88 -14.27 -13.48
N ALA A 23 6.22 -13.57 -14.56
CA ALA A 23 6.33 -12.11 -14.56
C ALA A 23 5.00 -11.44 -14.20
N ARG A 24 3.90 -11.87 -14.83
CA ARG A 24 2.54 -11.39 -14.50
C ARG A 24 2.16 -11.64 -13.04
N CYS A 25 2.50 -12.82 -12.51
CA CYS A 25 2.26 -13.15 -11.11
C CYS A 25 3.02 -12.20 -10.16
N LYS A 26 4.32 -11.96 -10.43
CA LYS A 26 5.15 -11.02 -9.67
C LYS A 26 4.60 -9.58 -9.74
N GLU A 27 4.16 -9.14 -10.90
CA GLU A 27 3.52 -7.83 -11.07
C GLU A 27 2.25 -7.70 -10.21
N ARG A 28 1.36 -8.71 -10.24
CA ARG A 28 0.15 -8.71 -9.41
C ARG A 28 0.48 -8.67 -7.92
N LEU A 29 1.47 -9.43 -7.47
CA LEU A 29 1.90 -9.46 -6.07
C LEU A 29 2.50 -8.12 -5.63
N THR A 30 3.36 -7.52 -6.47
CA THR A 30 3.97 -6.21 -6.17
C THR A 30 2.91 -5.11 -6.13
N ARG A 31 1.99 -5.08 -7.08
CA ARG A 31 0.85 -4.15 -7.07
C ARG A 31 0.01 -4.31 -5.79
N LYS A 32 -0.34 -5.54 -5.42
CA LYS A 32 -1.09 -5.81 -4.18
C LYS A 32 -0.36 -5.29 -2.94
N ARG A 33 0.95 -5.51 -2.83
CA ARG A 33 1.78 -4.97 -1.73
C ARG A 33 1.78 -3.44 -1.69
N ILE A 34 1.86 -2.79 -2.84
CA ILE A 34 1.80 -1.32 -2.92
C ILE A 34 0.42 -0.82 -2.46
N GLU A 35 -0.66 -1.45 -2.91
CA GLU A 35 -2.03 -1.11 -2.49
C GLU A 35 -2.22 -1.32 -0.97
N GLU A 36 -1.72 -2.42 -0.40
CA GLU A 36 -1.74 -2.66 1.05
C GLU A 36 -0.96 -1.58 1.82
N ARG A 37 0.24 -1.21 1.35
CA ARG A 37 1.02 -0.13 1.96
C ARG A 37 0.30 1.22 1.92
N ARG A 38 -0.39 1.53 0.81
CA ARG A 38 -1.21 2.76 0.70
C ARG A 38 -2.37 2.76 1.67
N LYS A 39 -3.06 1.64 1.83
CA LYS A 39 -4.15 1.51 2.83
C LYS A 39 -3.65 1.75 4.25
N LEU A 40 -2.46 1.25 4.58
CA LEU A 40 -1.84 1.50 5.88
C LEU A 40 -1.48 2.98 6.05
N SER A 41 -0.95 3.64 5.02
CA SER A 41 -0.67 5.08 5.11
C SER A 41 -1.93 5.93 5.22
N ASP A 42 -3.00 5.57 4.51
CA ASP A 42 -4.28 6.27 4.59
C ASP A 42 -4.89 6.13 6.00
N LEU A 43 -4.79 4.94 6.60
CA LEU A 43 -5.22 4.71 7.98
C LEU A 43 -4.41 5.56 8.98
N ASP A 44 -3.10 5.69 8.78
CA ASP A 44 -2.27 6.54 9.65
C ASP A 44 -2.59 8.04 9.46
N LEU A 45 -2.94 8.48 8.25
CA LEU A 45 -3.41 9.84 7.99
C LEU A 45 -4.75 10.14 8.68
N GLU A 46 -5.70 9.21 8.65
CA GLU A 46 -6.98 9.37 9.37
C GLU A 46 -6.76 9.49 10.89
N ARG A 47 -5.81 8.74 11.45
CA ARG A 47 -5.42 8.82 12.87
C ARG A 47 -4.75 10.14 13.24
N GLU A 48 -4.05 10.78 12.30
CA GLU A 48 -3.45 12.10 12.53
C GLU A 48 -4.48 13.22 12.67
N ASP A 49 -5.70 13.06 12.13
CA ASP A 49 -6.79 14.05 12.24
C ASP A 49 -7.61 13.92 13.54
N GLU A 50 -7.44 12.85 14.32
CA GLU A 50 -8.18 12.61 15.56
C GLU A 50 -7.58 13.32 16.78
N CYS A 51 -8.42 13.91 17.63
CA CYS A 51 -7.95 14.46 18.90
C CYS A 51 -7.35 13.35 19.79
N GLY A 52 -6.08 13.48 20.19
CA GLY A 52 -5.38 12.46 21.00
C GLY A 52 -5.91 12.27 22.43
N ILE A 53 -6.98 12.97 22.82
CA ILE A 53 -7.65 12.86 24.12
C ILE A 53 -9.00 12.14 23.96
N CYS A 54 -9.94 12.71 23.19
CA CYS A 54 -11.27 12.12 23.01
C CYS A 54 -11.37 11.11 21.87
N MET A 55 -10.32 10.98 21.04
CA MET A 55 -10.29 10.12 19.84
C MET A 55 -11.41 10.41 18.82
N GLU A 56 -12.01 11.61 18.86
CA GLU A 56 -12.97 12.06 17.85
C GLU A 56 -12.27 12.78 16.70
N THR A 57 -12.79 12.63 15.49
CA THR A 57 -12.41 13.44 14.33
C THR A 57 -12.94 14.86 14.52
N CYS A 58 -12.06 15.77 14.93
CA CYS A 58 -12.45 17.15 15.23
C CYS A 58 -11.28 18.10 15.01
N GLY A 59 -11.58 19.33 14.60
CA GLY A 59 -10.55 20.34 14.35
C GLY A 59 -9.69 20.59 15.59
N LYS A 60 -8.40 20.32 15.47
CA LYS A 60 -7.40 20.59 16.51
C LYS A 60 -7.01 22.06 16.49
N VAL A 61 -6.83 22.64 17.68
CA VAL A 61 -6.24 23.97 17.86
C VAL A 61 -4.90 23.82 18.56
N VAL A 62 -3.91 24.63 18.16
CA VAL A 62 -2.61 24.68 18.83
C VAL A 62 -2.67 25.72 19.95
N LEU A 63 -2.31 25.33 21.15
CA LEU A 63 -2.28 26.22 22.30
C LEU A 63 -1.05 27.14 22.24
N PRO A 64 -1.21 28.49 22.25
CA PRO A 64 -0.11 29.43 22.04
C PRO A 64 0.95 29.39 23.15
N ASN A 65 0.59 28.91 24.35
CA ASN A 65 1.48 28.93 25.51
C ASN A 65 2.34 27.68 25.67
N CYS A 66 1.96 26.55 25.06
CA CYS A 66 2.66 25.27 25.24
C CYS A 66 2.81 24.44 23.96
N GLY A 67 2.23 24.87 22.84
CA GLY A 67 2.36 24.21 21.53
C GLY A 67 1.60 22.89 21.38
N HIS A 68 0.87 22.45 22.42
CA HIS A 68 0.05 21.23 22.33
C HIS A 68 -1.14 21.43 21.39
N ALA A 69 -1.52 20.36 20.68
CA ALA A 69 -2.66 20.33 19.78
C ALA A 69 -3.76 19.39 20.32
N MET A 70 -4.96 19.92 20.54
CA MET A 70 -6.14 19.17 20.97
C MET A 70 -7.41 19.84 20.44
N CYS A 71 -8.56 19.19 20.49
CA CYS A 71 -9.81 19.81 20.07
C CYS A 71 -10.31 20.82 21.09
N ILE A 72 -11.12 21.78 20.63
CA ILE A 72 -11.64 22.85 21.49
C ILE A 72 -12.51 22.33 22.64
N LYS A 73 -13.15 21.17 22.47
CA LYS A 73 -13.94 20.51 23.53
C LYS A 73 -13.01 20.09 24.68
N CYS A 74 -12.00 19.25 24.39
CA CYS A 74 -11.04 18.78 25.38
C CYS A 74 -10.16 19.87 26.00
N PHE A 75 -10.05 21.06 25.39
CA PHE A 75 -9.39 22.20 26.02
C PHE A 75 -10.28 22.92 27.04
N ARG A 76 -11.61 22.91 26.82
CA ARG A 76 -12.59 23.61 27.67
C ARG A 76 -13.15 22.74 28.79
N ASP A 77 -13.08 21.42 28.61
CA ASP A 77 -13.38 20.39 29.60
C ASP A 77 -12.21 20.21 30.59
#